data_AF-E2B2A5-F1
#
_entry.id   AF-E2B2A5-F1
#
_cell.length_a   1.000
_cell.length_b   1.000
_cell.length_c   1.000
_cell.angle_alpha   90.00
_cell.angle_beta   90.00
_cell.angle_gamma   90.00
#
_symmetry.space_group_name_H-M   'P 1'
#
loop_
_entity.id
_entity.type
_entity.pdbx_description
1 polymer ?
#
loop_
_entity_poly.entity_id
_entity_poly.type
_entity_poly.pdbx_seq_one_letter_code
_entity_poly.pdbx_strand_id
1 'polypeptide(L)'
;NERSYATVAQLFNETYPNRRINKSAVLKTMVRFRKTGSVNNRPKSGRPAINEEKQFDVLQTFIEVPNSTINRAAQTHNITPKSVRRILKKN
;
A
#
# COMPACT_ATOMS: atom_id res chain seq x y z
N ASN A 1 22.33 24.89 16.12
CA ASN A 1 22.11 24.01 17.29
C ASN A 1 21.09 22.92 16.97
N GLU A 2 21.56 21.77 16.49
CA GLU A 2 20.71 20.60 16.28
C GLU A 2 20.51 19.89 17.64
N ARG A 3 19.28 19.89 18.17
CA ARG A 3 18.97 19.16 19.42
C ARG A 3 19.03 17.65 19.16
N SER A 4 19.60 16.89 20.09
CA SER A 4 19.60 15.42 20.00
C SER A 4 18.17 14.86 19.98
N TYR A 5 17.92 13.82 19.18
CA TYR A 5 16.63 13.14 19.12
C TYR A 5 16.16 12.59 20.48
N ALA A 6 17.10 12.27 21.38
CA ALA A 6 16.78 11.83 22.73
C ALA A 6 16.16 12.97 23.55
N THR A 7 16.77 14.16 23.51
CA THR A 7 16.28 15.37 24.18
C THR A 7 14.90 15.78 23.67
N VAL A 8 14.67 15.65 22.35
CA VAL A 8 13.35 15.95 21.76
C VAL A 8 12.29 14.96 22.24
N ALA A 9 12.61 13.67 22.31
CA ALA A 9 11.68 12.67 22.82
C ALA A 9 11.36 12.89 24.30
N GLN A 10 12.35 13.27 25.11
CA GLN A 10 12.15 13.61 26.51
C GLN A 10 11.19 14.80 26.66
N LEU A 11 11.49 15.93 26.00
CA LEU A 11 10.66 17.13 26.05
C LEU A 11 9.22 16.84 25.59
N PHE A 12 9.04 16.04 24.53
CA PHE A 12 7.72 15.64 24.08
C PHE A 12 6.96 14.82 25.14
N ASN A 13 7.64 13.89 25.80
CA ASN A 13 7.04 13.02 26.82
C ASN A 13 6.69 13.77 28.10
N GLU A 14 7.48 14.80 28.46
CA GLU A 14 7.18 15.71 29.57
C GLU A 14 5.92 16.53 29.28
N THR A 15 5.78 17.04 28.05
CA THR A 15 4.60 17.81 27.63
C THR A 15 3.36 16.95 27.43
N TYR A 16 3.52 15.71 26.94
CA TYR A 16 2.41 14.81 26.60
C TYR A 16 2.55 13.43 27.29
N PRO A 17 2.33 13.36 28.61
CA PRO A 17 2.59 12.14 29.40
C PRO A 17 1.73 10.94 28.98
N ASN A 18 0.54 11.17 28.43
CA ASN A 18 -0.36 10.11 27.95
C ASN A 18 -0.05 9.59 26.54
N ARG A 19 0.93 10.18 25.84
CA ARG A 19 1.27 9.84 24.44
C ARG A 19 2.77 9.63 24.27
N ARG A 20 3.40 8.88 25.18
CA ARG A 20 4.85 8.72 25.20
C ARG A 20 5.38 8.16 23.88
N ILE A 21 6.45 8.79 23.38
CA ILE A 21 7.21 8.37 22.21
C ILE A 21 8.64 8.03 22.60
N ASN A 22 9.32 7.27 21.75
CA ASN A 22 10.74 6.95 21.91
C ASN A 22 11.59 7.76 20.92
N LYS A 23 12.91 7.75 21.13
CA LYS A 23 13.90 8.37 20.23
C LYS A 23 13.73 7.91 18.77
N SER A 24 13.39 6.64 18.56
CA SER A 24 13.28 6.08 17.20
C SER A 24 12.07 6.63 16.44
N ALA A 25 10.97 6.97 17.13
CA ALA A 25 9.82 7.65 16.54
C ALA A 25 10.18 9.04 16.04
N VAL A 26 10.95 9.81 16.84
CA VAL A 26 11.46 11.14 16.44
C VAL A 26 12.36 11.01 15.21
N LEU A 27 13.33 10.08 15.24
CA LEU A 27 14.23 9.83 14.12
C LEU A 27 13.47 9.45 12.84
N LYS A 28 12.56 8.47 12.91
CA LYS A 28 11.79 8.02 11.73
C LYS A 28 10.93 9.15 11.16
N THR A 29 10.36 9.98 12.01
CA THR A 29 9.55 11.14 11.59
C THR A 29 10.41 12.20 10.91
N MET A 30 11.59 12.51 11.48
CA MET A 30 12.53 13.46 10.86
C MET A 30 13.11 12.95 9.54
N VAL A 31 13.47 11.67 9.45
CA VAL A 31 13.91 11.05 8.19
C VAL A 31 12.80 11.09 7.14
N ARG A 32 11.54 10.83 7.53
CA ARG A 32 10.40 10.94 6.61
C ARG A 32 10.18 12.37 6.14
N PHE A 33 10.24 13.33 7.06
CA PHE A 33 10.10 14.74 6.76
C PHE A 33 11.21 15.23 5.81
N ARG A 34 12.48 14.94 6.09
CA ARG A 34 13.61 15.29 5.21
C ARG A 34 13.47 14.72 3.79
N LYS A 35 12.90 13.51 3.66
CA LYS A 35 12.72 12.83 2.37
C LYS A 35 11.49 13.29 1.58
N THR A 36 10.41 13.70 2.25
CA THR A 36 9.10 13.89 1.62
C THR A 36 8.48 15.27 1.86
N GLY A 37 9.09 16.11 2.70
CA GLY A 37 8.52 17.36 3.18
C GLY A 37 7.31 17.19 4.11
N SER A 38 6.93 15.95 4.44
CA SER A 38 5.72 15.65 5.20
C SER A 38 5.99 14.76 6.42
N VAL A 39 5.26 15.02 7.50
CA VAL A 39 5.22 14.15 8.68
C VAL A 39 4.14 13.07 8.58
N ASN A 40 3.27 13.12 7.55
CA ASN A 40 2.22 12.14 7.34
C ASN A 40 2.78 10.73 7.17
N ASN A 41 2.02 9.73 7.61
CA ASN A 41 2.41 8.34 7.39
C ASN A 41 2.49 8.05 5.89
N ARG A 42 3.47 7.23 5.50
CA ARG A 42 3.54 6.74 4.12
C ARG A 42 2.31 5.87 3.83
N PRO A 43 1.79 5.87 2.60
CA PRO A 43 0.77 4.92 2.21
C PRO A 43 1.27 3.52 2.54
N LYS A 44 0.44 2.73 3.21
CA LYS A 44 0.79 1.34 3.52
C LYS A 44 0.94 0.61 2.19
N SER A 45 2.00 -0.18 2.05
CA SER A 45 2.08 -1.13 0.95
C SER A 45 0.88 -2.08 1.09
N GLY A 46 -0.07 -1.98 0.16
CA GLY A 46 -1.26 -2.81 0.15
C GLY A 46 -0.91 -4.24 -0.30
N ARG A 47 -1.94 -5.09 -0.42
CA ARG A 47 -1.79 -6.38 -1.09
C ARG A 47 -1.33 -6.12 -2.54
N PRO A 48 -0.32 -6.84 -3.06
CA PRO A 48 0.09 -6.68 -4.45
C PRO A 48 -1.10 -6.87 -5.38
N ALA A 49 -1.28 -5.92 -6.29
CA ALA A 49 -2.26 -6.04 -7.35
C ALA A 49 -1.83 -7.16 -8.31
N ILE A 50 -2.78 -7.72 -9.05
CA ILE A 50 -2.45 -8.56 -10.20
C ILE A 50 -1.72 -7.68 -11.21
N ASN A 51 -0.63 -8.17 -11.80
CA ASN A 51 0.14 -7.45 -12.82
C ASN A 51 -0.76 -7.02 -13.98
N GLU A 52 -0.45 -5.87 -14.57
CA GLU A 52 -1.26 -5.27 -15.64
C GLU A 52 -1.38 -6.20 -16.86
N GLU A 53 -0.31 -6.90 -17.20
CA GLU A 53 -0.29 -7.92 -18.28
C GLU A 53 -1.37 -8.99 -18.06
N LYS A 54 -1.45 -9.61 -16.88
CA LYS A 54 -2.52 -10.59 -16.62
C LYS A 54 -3.91 -9.97 -16.61
N GLN A 55 -4.04 -8.70 -16.23
CA GLN A 55 -5.34 -8.03 -16.33
C GLN A 55 -5.75 -7.89 -17.80
N PHE A 56 -4.80 -7.54 -18.67
CA PHE A 56 -4.98 -7.45 -20.10
C PHE A 56 -5.36 -8.81 -20.72
N ASP A 57 -4.63 -9.88 -20.41
CA ASP A 57 -4.91 -11.23 -20.94
C ASP A 57 -6.32 -11.72 -20.57
N VAL A 58 -6.74 -11.43 -19.32
CA VAL A 58 -8.09 -11.74 -18.86
C VAL A 58 -9.13 -10.97 -19.66
N LEU A 59 -8.92 -9.66 -19.92
CA LEU A 59 -9.85 -8.86 -20.72
C LEU A 59 -9.92 -9.35 -22.17
N GLN A 60 -8.78 -9.65 -22.77
CA GLN A 60 -8.68 -10.18 -24.14
C GLN A 60 -9.47 -11.49 -24.30
N THR A 61 -9.48 -12.35 -23.28
CA THR A 61 -10.27 -13.60 -23.30
C THR A 61 -11.76 -13.35 -23.51
N PHE A 62 -12.32 -12.28 -22.95
CA PHE A 62 -13.74 -11.93 -23.11
C PHE A 62 -14.01 -11.13 -24.40
N ILE A 63 -12.98 -10.56 -25.03
CA ILE A 63 -13.09 -9.99 -26.37
C ILE A 63 -13.12 -11.12 -27.41
N GLU A 64 -12.21 -12.08 -27.30
CA GLU A 64 -12.11 -13.22 -28.22
C GLU A 64 -13.26 -14.22 -28.04
N VAL A 65 -13.70 -14.44 -26.80
CA VAL A 65 -14.79 -15.35 -26.45
C VAL A 65 -15.77 -14.64 -25.51
N PRO A 66 -16.72 -13.84 -26.04
CA PRO A 66 -17.65 -13.03 -25.23
C PRO A 66 -18.50 -13.83 -24.23
N ASN A 67 -18.80 -15.10 -24.57
CA ASN A 67 -19.60 -16.00 -23.74
C ASN A 67 -18.75 -16.86 -22.79
N SER A 68 -17.45 -16.59 -22.65
CA SER A 68 -16.60 -17.30 -21.69
C SER A 68 -17.10 -17.09 -20.26
N THR A 69 -16.92 -18.09 -19.40
CA THR A 69 -17.31 -17.97 -18.00
C THR A 69 -16.15 -17.46 -17.16
N ILE A 70 -16.47 -16.76 -16.07
CA ILE A 70 -15.48 -16.28 -15.09
C ILE A 70 -14.62 -17.44 -14.58
N ASN A 71 -15.21 -18.63 -14.36
CA ASN A 71 -14.48 -19.81 -13.89
C ASN A 71 -13.51 -20.36 -14.96
N ARG A 72 -13.91 -20.35 -16.23
CA ARG A 72 -13.04 -20.77 -17.33
C ARG A 72 -11.85 -19.82 -17.47
N ALA A 73 -12.08 -18.51 -17.49
CA ALA A 73 -11.01 -17.51 -17.54
C ALA A 73 -10.08 -17.58 -16.31
N ALA A 74 -10.64 -17.83 -15.12
CA ALA A 74 -9.87 -18.03 -13.89
C ALA A 74 -8.92 -19.23 -13.98
N GLN A 75 -9.39 -20.35 -14.54
CA GLN A 75 -8.58 -21.54 -14.78
C GLN A 75 -7.49 -21.27 -15.82
N THR A 76 -7.84 -20.65 -16.96
CA THR A 76 -6.88 -20.32 -18.04
C THR A 76 -5.74 -19.44 -17.54
N HIS A 77 -6.03 -18.42 -16.73
CA HIS A 77 -5.04 -17.44 -16.27
C HIS A 77 -4.44 -17.74 -14.89
N ASN A 78 -4.80 -18.89 -14.32
CA ASN A 78 -4.40 -19.34 -12.99
C ASN A 78 -4.58 -18.25 -11.91
N ILE A 79 -5.80 -17.69 -11.84
CA ILE A 79 -6.19 -16.71 -10.83
C ILE A 79 -7.55 -17.06 -10.24
N THR A 80 -7.88 -16.49 -9.07
CA THR A 80 -9.19 -16.77 -8.46
C THR A 80 -10.34 -16.15 -9.27
N PRO A 81 -11.53 -16.79 -9.33
CA PRO A 81 -12.71 -16.22 -9.97
C PRO A 81 -13.08 -14.81 -9.43
N LYS A 82 -12.84 -14.57 -8.14
CA LYS A 82 -13.04 -13.26 -7.51
C LYS A 82 -12.12 -12.19 -8.09
N SER A 83 -10.89 -12.56 -8.46
CA SER A 83 -9.95 -11.67 -9.13
C SER A 83 -10.39 -11.33 -10.55
N VAL A 84 -10.81 -12.31 -11.34
CA VAL A 84 -11.39 -12.09 -12.69
C VAL A 84 -12.57 -11.12 -12.60
N ARG A 85 -13.52 -11.37 -11.69
CA ARG A 85 -14.67 -10.48 -11.47
C ARG A 85 -14.25 -9.06 -11.08
N ARG A 86 -13.16 -8.89 -10.33
CA ARG A 86 -12.63 -7.57 -9.97
C ARG A 86 -12.01 -6.86 -11.18
N ILE A 87 -11.27 -7.59 -12.02
CA ILE A 87 -10.66 -7.06 -13.25
C ILE A 87 -11.77 -6.55 -14.19
N LEU A 88 -12.81 -7.36 -14.44
CA LEU A 88 -13.94 -7.01 -15.30
C LEU A 88 -14.84 -5.89 -14.77
N LYS A 89 -14.76 -5.58 -13.47
CA LYS A 89 -15.52 -4.46 -12.88
C LYS A 89 -14.73 -3.15 -12.85
N LYS A 90 -13.40 -3.25 -12.87
CA LYS A 90 -12.49 -2.12 -12.74
C LYS A 90 -12.21 -1.47 -14.09
N ASN A 91 -12.18 -2.29 -15.13
CA ASN A 91 -12.03 -1.88 -16.54
C ASN A 91 -13.38 -2.02 -17.23
#